data_AF-A0AAW1CE05-F1
#
_entry.id   AF-A0AAW1CE05-F1
#
_cell.length_a   1.000
_cell.length_b   1.000
_cell.length_c   1.000
_cell.angle_alpha   90.00
_cell.angle_beta   90.00
_cell.angle_gamma   90.00
#
_symmetry.space_group_name_H-M   'P 1'
#
loop_
_entity.id
_entity.type
_entity.pdbx_description
1 polymer ?
#
loop_
_entity_poly.entity_id
_entity_poly.type
_entity_poly.pdbx_seq_one_letter_code
_entity_poly.pdbx_strand_id
1 'polypeptide(L)'
;MVMKESHSSLLPLAPPPSQALSNKKTQKGFVQSCKRTFSPPGKVMAPKPQKKKKAQPARSKLTASRATAQDTVESGPDNALLLPVQQEYESVCRNLEDLRGRRAQLRAQYEFLQQEAQDLQNESREFASYLAKRARRRQGVVVSLSEENQELLRQIQQQHQEVIARSQEQEAALREQLLQKEAELARLSSELEGLREVQALKQQQTSYIRQLQKELAAAQEQHMQHLEAAKIRALREKIAQEQEAGQEVEGLAQQVQQLALQCLQEHSQTVCQQNKELKKELHQLVQRVQKLQEHKHRLQKQLEQLWREHGCLQDLAYLRGRLSGRASGLVWQEE
;
A
#
# COMPACT_ATOMS: atom_id res chain seq x y z
N MET A 1 -46.24 18.23 11.80
CA MET A 1 -46.97 17.16 11.09
C MET A 1 -47.24 17.67 9.68
N VAL A 2 -47.04 16.93 8.60
CA VAL A 2 -46.73 15.50 8.44
C VAL A 2 -45.30 15.31 7.89
N MET A 3 -44.62 14.22 8.25
CA MET A 3 -43.38 13.78 7.59
C MET A 3 -43.69 12.62 6.62
N LYS A 4 -43.00 12.57 5.49
CA LYS A 4 -42.78 11.37 4.66
C LYS A 4 -41.66 11.63 3.65
N GLU A 5 -40.45 11.13 3.90
CA GLU A 5 -39.93 9.78 3.53
C GLU A 5 -39.19 9.81 2.18
N SER A 6 -38.03 10.46 2.17
CA SER A 6 -37.07 10.39 1.08
C SER A 6 -36.16 9.16 1.25
N HIS A 7 -36.56 8.02 0.68
CA HIS A 7 -35.75 6.80 0.70
C HIS A 7 -34.52 6.92 -0.20
N SER A 8 -33.42 7.45 0.35
CA SER A 8 -32.12 7.47 -0.31
C SER A 8 -31.51 6.08 -0.35
N SER A 9 -30.98 5.72 -1.52
CA SER A 9 -30.39 4.43 -1.85
C SER A 9 -29.14 4.10 -1.01
N LEU A 10 -29.22 3.05 -0.19
CA LEU A 10 -28.05 2.42 0.42
C LEU A 10 -27.56 1.25 -0.44
N LEU A 11 -26.50 1.49 -1.21
CA LEU A 11 -25.75 0.43 -1.90
C LEU A 11 -24.71 -0.18 -0.95
N PRO A 12 -24.77 -1.49 -0.63
CA PRO A 12 -23.69 -2.16 0.09
C PRO A 12 -22.51 -2.41 -0.87
N LEU A 13 -21.49 -1.57 -0.78
CA LEU A 13 -20.21 -1.77 -1.49
C LEU A 13 -19.49 -3.01 -0.93
N ALA A 14 -19.60 -4.13 -1.65
CA ALA A 14 -18.89 -5.36 -1.31
C ALA A 14 -17.37 -5.18 -1.53
N PRO A 15 -16.52 -5.63 -0.59
CA PRO A 15 -15.07 -5.62 -0.79
C PRO A 15 -14.67 -6.69 -1.83
N PRO A 16 -13.75 -6.38 -2.77
CA PRO A 16 -13.27 -7.36 -3.74
C PRO A 16 -12.41 -8.45 -3.05
N PRO A 17 -12.40 -9.70 -3.55
CA PRO A 17 -11.67 -10.79 -2.94
C PRO A 17 -10.15 -10.59 -3.01
N SER A 18 -9.46 -10.92 -1.93
CA SER A 18 -7.99 -10.87 -1.85
C SER A 18 -7.35 -11.85 -2.83
N GLN A 19 -6.51 -11.36 -3.74
CA GLN A 19 -5.83 -12.20 -4.74
C GLN A 19 -4.73 -13.04 -4.09
N ALA A 20 -5.05 -14.28 -3.74
CA ALA A 20 -4.10 -15.25 -3.20
C ALA A 20 -3.15 -15.77 -4.31
N LEU A 21 -2.03 -15.07 -4.53
CA LEU A 21 -0.98 -15.45 -5.48
C LEU A 21 -0.17 -16.68 -5.01
N SER A 22 -0.80 -17.85 -5.06
CA SER A 22 -0.19 -19.15 -4.74
C SER A 22 0.71 -19.68 -5.88
N ASN A 23 1.84 -19.00 -6.15
CA ASN A 23 2.86 -19.45 -7.11
C ASN A 23 4.05 -20.16 -6.43
N LYS A 24 3.78 -21.26 -5.72
CA LYS A 24 4.82 -22.19 -5.24
C LYS A 24 5.40 -23.03 -6.39
N LYS A 25 6.25 -22.42 -7.22
CA LYS A 25 6.98 -23.11 -8.30
C LYS A 25 8.47 -23.21 -7.97
N THR A 26 8.79 -23.91 -6.88
CA THR A 26 10.17 -24.20 -6.45
C THR A 26 10.89 -25.02 -7.52
N GLN A 27 11.77 -24.38 -8.30
CA GLN A 27 12.71 -25.07 -9.16
C GLN A 27 13.63 -25.95 -8.29
N LYS A 28 13.64 -27.26 -8.52
CA LYS A 28 14.65 -28.15 -7.95
C LYS A 28 15.96 -27.93 -8.69
N GLY A 29 16.81 -27.05 -8.17
CA GLY A 29 18.17 -26.84 -8.67
C GLY A 29 18.96 -28.15 -8.66
N PHE A 30 19.30 -28.64 -9.86
CA PHE A 30 19.93 -29.96 -10.05
C PHE A 30 21.45 -29.86 -9.86
N VAL A 31 21.91 -29.79 -8.60
CA VAL A 31 23.34 -29.71 -8.27
C VAL A 31 23.96 -31.11 -8.33
N GLN A 32 24.53 -31.46 -9.48
CA GLN A 32 25.40 -32.64 -9.62
C GLN A 32 26.72 -32.43 -8.85
N SER A 33 26.73 -32.80 -7.56
CA SER A 33 27.96 -32.90 -6.77
C SER A 33 28.80 -34.11 -7.21
N CYS A 34 29.53 -33.98 -8.33
CA CYS A 34 30.42 -35.01 -8.85
C CYS A 34 31.61 -35.31 -7.91
N LYS A 35 31.40 -36.20 -6.93
CA LYS A 35 32.44 -36.78 -6.09
C LYS A 35 33.38 -37.68 -6.90
N ARG A 36 34.30 -37.10 -7.68
CA ARG A 36 35.45 -37.82 -8.24
C ARG A 36 36.57 -37.88 -7.21
N THR A 37 36.68 -39.01 -6.52
CA THR A 37 37.81 -39.33 -5.65
C THR A 37 39.10 -39.43 -6.49
N PHE A 38 40.03 -38.50 -6.27
CA PHE A 38 41.31 -38.49 -6.97
C PHE A 38 42.26 -39.51 -6.33
N SER A 39 42.36 -40.71 -6.91
CA SER A 39 43.36 -41.71 -6.49
C SER A 39 44.74 -41.34 -7.03
N PRO A 40 45.80 -41.23 -6.20
CA PRO A 40 47.13 -40.90 -6.66
C PRO A 40 47.87 -42.14 -7.21
N PRO A 41 48.35 -42.12 -8.47
CA PRO A 41 49.28 -43.12 -8.99
C PRO A 41 50.74 -42.77 -8.63
N GLY A 42 51.63 -43.77 -8.58
CA GLY A 42 53.08 -43.54 -8.72
C GLY A 42 53.97 -43.74 -7.49
N LYS A 43 54.01 -44.95 -6.90
CA LYS A 43 55.21 -45.39 -6.17
C LYS A 43 56.32 -45.73 -7.16
N VAL A 44 57.22 -44.78 -7.41
CA VAL A 44 58.39 -44.97 -8.29
C VAL A 44 59.44 -45.85 -7.60
N MET A 45 59.85 -46.95 -8.24
CA MET A 45 60.95 -47.79 -7.76
C MET A 45 62.31 -47.18 -8.11
N ALA A 46 63.17 -47.01 -7.12
CA ALA A 46 64.60 -46.69 -7.32
C ALA A 46 65.45 -47.97 -7.45
N PRO A 47 66.48 -48.01 -8.32
CA PRO A 47 67.34 -49.18 -8.51
C PRO A 47 68.44 -49.31 -7.46
N LYS A 48 68.90 -50.56 -7.23
CA LYS A 48 70.03 -50.88 -6.33
C LYS A 48 71.38 -50.42 -6.91
N PRO A 49 72.30 -49.85 -6.12
CA PRO A 49 73.70 -49.67 -6.51
C PRO A 49 74.52 -50.95 -6.26
N GLN A 50 75.26 -51.42 -7.26
CA GLN A 50 76.36 -52.38 -7.06
C GLN A 50 77.69 -51.61 -6.86
N LYS A 51 78.57 -52.09 -5.97
CA LYS A 51 79.96 -51.59 -5.84
C LYS A 51 80.97 -52.70 -6.11
N LYS A 52 82.06 -52.30 -6.79
CA LYS A 52 83.13 -53.16 -7.35
C LYS A 52 84.26 -53.47 -6.34
N LYS A 53 85.19 -54.34 -6.77
CA LYS A 53 86.62 -54.60 -6.33
C LYS A 53 86.81 -55.99 -5.72
N LYS A 54 87.93 -56.72 -5.89
CA LYS A 54 89.23 -56.50 -6.59
C LYS A 54 89.77 -57.89 -7.06
N ALA A 55 90.43 -58.04 -8.23
CA ALA A 55 91.90 -58.14 -8.41
C ALA A 55 92.62 -59.13 -7.45
N GLN A 56 93.11 -60.31 -7.91
CA GLN A 56 94.46 -60.60 -8.50
C GLN A 56 95.62 -60.69 -7.46
N PRO A 57 96.79 -61.34 -7.74
CA PRO A 57 97.15 -62.41 -8.72
C PRO A 57 98.15 -63.48 -8.12
N ALA A 58 99.03 -64.05 -8.97
CA ALA A 58 100.25 -64.86 -8.72
C ALA A 58 100.08 -66.37 -8.37
N ARG A 59 100.82 -67.37 -8.91
CA ARG A 59 102.02 -67.53 -9.79
C ARG A 59 103.37 -67.84 -9.08
N SER A 60 103.71 -69.13 -9.00
CA SER A 60 105.06 -69.70 -8.76
C SER A 60 105.19 -71.00 -9.59
N LYS A 61 106.12 -71.08 -10.57
CA LYS A 61 107.52 -71.56 -10.44
C LYS A 61 107.61 -73.02 -9.93
N LEU A 62 107.98 -73.99 -10.76
CA LEU A 62 109.33 -74.28 -11.32
C LEU A 62 110.34 -74.78 -10.28
N THR A 63 110.69 -76.06 -10.37
CA THR A 63 112.05 -76.59 -10.17
C THR A 63 112.21 -77.87 -10.98
N ALA A 64 113.39 -78.10 -11.56
CA ALA A 64 113.77 -79.36 -12.19
C ALA A 64 115.02 -79.91 -11.51
N SER A 65 115.14 -81.24 -11.45
CA SER A 65 116.31 -81.96 -10.92
C SER A 65 116.21 -83.44 -11.27
N ARG A 66 117.29 -84.21 -11.46
CA ARG A 66 118.70 -83.94 -11.84
C ARG A 66 119.31 -85.33 -12.08
N ALA A 67 120.26 -85.48 -13.01
CA ALA A 67 120.79 -86.79 -13.40
C ALA A 67 121.79 -87.42 -12.40
N THR A 68 121.80 -88.75 -12.38
CA THR A 68 122.91 -89.68 -12.06
C THR A 68 122.73 -90.89 -12.99
N ALA A 69 123.61 -91.30 -13.91
CA ALA A 69 125.08 -91.35 -14.02
C ALA A 69 125.71 -92.58 -13.33
N GLN A 70 126.26 -93.48 -14.17
CA GLN A 70 127.28 -94.55 -13.98
C GLN A 70 126.98 -95.71 -14.99
N ASP A 71 127.86 -96.35 -15.79
CA ASP A 71 129.33 -96.57 -15.87
C ASP A 71 129.67 -98.05 -15.56
N THR A 72 130.37 -98.88 -16.37
CA THR A 72 130.97 -98.80 -17.74
C THR A 72 130.85 -100.23 -18.39
N VAL A 73 131.64 -100.86 -19.30
CA VAL A 73 132.97 -100.64 -19.95
C VAL A 73 133.16 -101.56 -21.20
N GLU A 74 133.97 -101.12 -22.19
CA GLU A 74 134.77 -101.87 -23.22
C GLU A 74 134.17 -103.01 -24.11
N SER A 75 134.71 -103.38 -25.30
CA SER A 75 135.88 -102.92 -26.09
C SER A 75 135.69 -102.98 -27.63
N GLY A 76 136.03 -101.89 -28.35
CA GLY A 76 136.54 -101.79 -29.75
C GLY A 76 135.76 -102.38 -30.97
N PRO A 77 136.08 -101.95 -32.23
CA PRO A 77 136.84 -100.78 -32.67
C PRO A 77 136.04 -99.79 -33.57
N ASP A 78 136.71 -98.70 -33.98
CA ASP A 78 136.47 -97.87 -35.18
C ASP A 78 135.16 -97.07 -35.42
N ASN A 79 134.14 -97.10 -34.54
CA ASN A 79 132.89 -96.32 -34.76
C ASN A 79 132.48 -95.33 -33.65
N ALA A 80 133.33 -95.09 -32.64
CA ALA A 80 132.92 -94.49 -31.37
C ALA A 80 132.45 -93.02 -31.39
N LEU A 81 132.88 -92.19 -32.35
CA LEU A 81 132.52 -90.76 -32.39
C LEU A 81 131.12 -90.46 -32.95
N LEU A 82 130.48 -91.41 -33.63
CA LEU A 82 129.17 -91.19 -34.27
C LEU A 82 128.00 -91.25 -33.28
N LEU A 83 127.99 -92.20 -32.34
CA LEU A 83 126.86 -92.40 -31.42
C LEU A 83 126.55 -91.20 -30.50
N PRO A 84 127.50 -90.55 -29.79
CA PRO A 84 127.16 -89.43 -28.92
C PRO A 84 126.69 -88.22 -29.75
N VAL A 85 127.29 -87.98 -30.91
CA VAL A 85 126.88 -86.90 -31.83
C VAL A 85 125.49 -87.19 -32.44
N GLN A 86 125.15 -88.45 -32.70
CA GLN A 86 123.80 -88.86 -33.10
C GLN A 86 122.78 -88.63 -31.98
N GLN A 87 123.12 -88.94 -30.72
CA GLN A 87 122.23 -88.68 -29.58
C GLN A 87 122.02 -87.17 -29.33
N GLU A 88 123.09 -86.36 -29.44
CA GLU A 88 122.97 -84.91 -29.39
C GLU A 88 122.12 -84.37 -30.55
N TYR A 89 122.37 -84.83 -31.78
CA TYR A 89 121.59 -84.47 -32.97
C TYR A 89 120.11 -84.86 -32.85
N GLU A 90 119.80 -86.06 -32.33
CA GLU A 90 118.43 -86.47 -32.01
C GLU A 90 117.81 -85.57 -30.93
N SER A 91 118.56 -85.23 -29.88
CA SER A 91 118.06 -84.32 -28.84
C SER A 91 117.76 -82.93 -29.41
N VAL A 92 118.59 -82.43 -30.34
CA VAL A 92 118.37 -81.16 -31.04
C VAL A 92 117.17 -81.25 -31.99
N CYS A 93 116.99 -82.35 -32.72
CA CYS A 93 115.81 -82.60 -33.55
C CYS A 93 114.53 -82.62 -32.71
N ARG A 94 114.49 -83.36 -31.59
CA ARG A 94 113.34 -83.40 -30.67
C ARG A 94 113.05 -82.02 -30.07
N ASN A 95 114.07 -81.30 -29.61
CA ASN A 95 113.91 -79.91 -29.13
C ASN A 95 113.40 -78.96 -30.24
N LEU A 96 113.85 -79.12 -31.49
CA LEU A 96 113.33 -78.36 -32.63
C LEU A 96 111.88 -78.71 -32.94
N GLU A 97 111.46 -79.96 -32.78
CA GLU A 97 110.08 -80.42 -32.93
C GLU A 97 109.18 -79.91 -31.81
N ASP A 98 109.61 -79.97 -30.56
CA ASP A 98 108.93 -79.35 -29.41
C ASP A 98 108.79 -77.83 -29.59
N LEU A 99 109.83 -77.14 -30.04
CA LEU A 99 109.78 -75.70 -30.34
C LEU A 99 108.88 -75.39 -31.55
N ARG A 100 108.84 -76.25 -32.58
CA ARG A 100 107.90 -76.14 -33.71
C ARG A 100 106.45 -76.34 -33.26
N GLY A 101 106.19 -77.36 -32.43
CA GLY A 101 104.88 -77.66 -31.85
C GLY A 101 104.40 -76.54 -30.93
N ARG A 102 105.26 -76.07 -30.03
CA ARG A 102 104.97 -74.92 -29.14
C ARG A 102 104.76 -73.62 -29.93
N ARG A 103 105.49 -73.40 -31.03
CA ARG A 103 105.25 -72.29 -31.96
C ARG A 103 103.90 -72.42 -32.67
N ALA A 104 103.47 -73.63 -33.03
CA ALA A 104 102.15 -73.87 -33.62
C ALA A 104 101.02 -73.62 -32.59
N GLN A 105 101.18 -74.12 -31.35
CA GLN A 105 100.27 -73.86 -30.24
C GLN A 105 100.12 -72.35 -29.96
N LEU A 106 101.24 -71.61 -29.90
CA LEU A 106 101.23 -70.16 -29.68
C LEU A 106 100.58 -69.38 -30.84
N ARG A 107 100.70 -69.87 -32.09
CA ARG A 107 99.98 -69.29 -33.25
C ARG A 107 98.48 -69.53 -33.13
N ALA A 108 98.05 -70.77 -32.87
CA ALA A 108 96.64 -71.08 -32.67
C ALA A 108 96.02 -70.30 -31.49
N GLN A 109 96.76 -70.11 -30.39
CA GLN A 109 96.34 -69.27 -29.27
C GLN A 109 96.26 -67.79 -29.63
N TYR A 110 97.20 -67.27 -30.44
CA TYR A 110 97.16 -65.89 -30.92
C TYR A 110 95.99 -65.66 -31.89
N GLU A 111 95.76 -66.59 -32.81
CA GLU A 111 94.65 -66.56 -33.76
C GLU A 111 93.29 -66.63 -33.04
N PHE A 112 93.16 -67.49 -32.02
CA PHE A 112 91.99 -67.56 -31.15
C PHE A 112 91.75 -66.26 -30.37
N LEU A 113 92.79 -65.71 -29.72
CA LEU A 113 92.69 -64.42 -29.02
C LEU A 113 92.37 -63.25 -29.98
N GLN A 114 92.82 -63.33 -31.24
CA GLN A 114 92.49 -62.36 -32.28
C GLN A 114 91.04 -62.51 -32.78
N GLN A 115 90.46 -63.71 -32.72
CA GLN A 115 89.02 -63.95 -32.95
C GLN A 115 88.19 -63.40 -31.77
N GLU A 116 88.49 -63.80 -30.53
CA GLU A 116 87.81 -63.25 -29.33
C GLU A 116 87.87 -61.71 -29.29
N ALA A 117 89.01 -61.10 -29.65
CA ALA A 117 89.15 -59.65 -29.70
C ALA A 117 88.35 -58.98 -30.83
N GLN A 118 88.00 -59.69 -31.90
CA GLN A 118 87.07 -59.21 -32.94
C GLN A 118 85.62 -59.39 -32.51
N ASP A 119 85.28 -60.53 -31.91
CA ASP A 119 83.93 -60.81 -31.42
C ASP A 119 83.54 -59.85 -30.30
N LEU A 120 84.42 -59.61 -29.32
CA LEU A 120 84.22 -58.59 -28.27
C LEU A 120 84.08 -57.17 -28.85
N GLN A 121 84.71 -56.85 -29.98
CA GLN A 121 84.49 -55.57 -30.68
C GLN A 121 83.14 -55.51 -31.38
N ASN A 122 82.71 -56.61 -32.00
CA ASN A 122 81.39 -56.72 -32.64
C ASN A 122 80.26 -56.65 -31.61
N GLU A 123 80.36 -57.39 -30.51
CA GLU A 123 79.48 -57.28 -29.35
C GLU A 123 79.44 -55.86 -28.80
N SER A 124 80.61 -55.24 -28.56
CA SER A 124 80.69 -53.86 -28.04
C SER A 124 80.02 -52.84 -28.98
N ARG A 125 80.16 -53.03 -30.29
CA ARG A 125 79.47 -52.22 -31.31
C ARG A 125 77.96 -52.42 -31.24
N GLU A 126 77.46 -53.64 -31.09
CA GLU A 126 76.02 -53.88 -30.98
C GLU A 126 75.42 -53.45 -29.65
N PHE A 127 76.13 -53.59 -28.53
CA PHE A 127 75.71 -52.99 -27.26
C PHE A 127 75.65 -51.46 -27.34
N ALA A 128 76.61 -50.81 -28.00
CA ALA A 128 76.55 -49.38 -28.27
C ALA A 128 75.38 -49.02 -29.21
N SER A 129 75.15 -49.79 -30.27
CA SER A 129 74.02 -49.63 -31.19
C SER A 129 72.67 -49.73 -30.46
N TYR A 130 72.52 -50.73 -29.59
CA TYR A 130 71.35 -50.94 -28.74
C TYR A 130 71.13 -49.77 -27.77
N LEU A 131 72.19 -49.34 -27.07
CA LEU A 131 72.09 -48.22 -26.11
C LEU A 131 71.72 -46.91 -26.81
N ALA A 132 72.30 -46.62 -27.98
CA ALA A 132 71.94 -45.45 -28.79
C ALA A 132 70.47 -45.52 -29.28
N LYS A 133 70.03 -46.66 -29.81
CA LYS A 133 68.63 -46.91 -30.20
C LYS A 133 67.67 -46.73 -29.01
N ARG A 134 68.03 -47.22 -27.83
CA ARG A 134 67.24 -47.11 -26.58
C ARG A 134 67.22 -45.69 -26.01
N ALA A 135 68.34 -44.95 -26.09
CA ALA A 135 68.42 -43.55 -25.70
C ALA A 135 67.56 -42.67 -26.62
N ARG A 136 67.68 -42.82 -27.94
CA ARG A 136 66.87 -42.09 -28.93
C ARG A 136 65.37 -42.33 -28.74
N ARG A 137 64.93 -43.57 -28.50
CA ARG A 137 63.52 -43.88 -28.18
C ARG A 137 63.04 -43.16 -26.92
N ARG A 138 63.85 -43.15 -25.85
CA ARG A 138 63.52 -42.43 -24.61
C ARG A 138 63.47 -40.92 -24.81
N GLN A 139 64.41 -40.35 -25.55
CA GLN A 139 64.43 -38.92 -25.86
C GLN A 139 63.21 -38.51 -26.69
N GLY A 140 62.81 -39.30 -27.69
CA GLY A 140 61.58 -39.07 -28.45
C GLY A 140 60.34 -39.03 -27.54
N VAL A 141 60.18 -40.02 -26.66
CA VAL A 141 59.05 -40.03 -25.69
C VAL A 141 59.10 -38.83 -24.73
N VAL A 142 60.28 -38.41 -24.27
CA VAL A 142 60.42 -37.20 -23.43
C VAL A 142 60.04 -35.93 -24.19
N VAL A 143 60.40 -35.82 -25.47
CA VAL A 143 60.02 -34.68 -26.32
C VAL A 143 58.51 -34.66 -26.54
N SER A 144 57.90 -35.76 -27.01
CA SER A 144 56.45 -35.82 -27.25
C SER A 144 55.63 -35.57 -25.97
N LEU A 145 56.01 -36.15 -24.83
CA LEU A 145 55.37 -35.84 -23.56
C LEU A 145 55.56 -34.36 -23.16
N SER A 146 56.68 -33.72 -23.51
CA SER A 146 56.88 -32.29 -23.24
C SER A 146 56.07 -31.37 -24.17
N GLU A 147 55.76 -31.84 -25.38
CA GLU A 147 54.90 -31.16 -26.35
C GLU A 147 53.43 -31.28 -25.93
N GLU A 148 52.97 -32.50 -25.63
CA GLU A 148 51.63 -32.79 -25.06
C GLU A 148 51.37 -31.96 -23.77
N ASN A 149 52.32 -31.93 -22.84
CA ASN A 149 52.19 -31.13 -21.61
C ASN A 149 52.12 -29.62 -21.89
N GLN A 150 52.86 -29.11 -22.88
CA GLN A 150 52.76 -27.69 -23.27
C GLN A 150 51.39 -27.37 -23.89
N GLU A 151 50.84 -28.25 -24.72
CA GLU A 151 49.52 -28.06 -25.32
C GLU A 151 48.41 -28.11 -24.25
N LEU A 152 48.46 -29.07 -23.33
CA LEU A 152 47.53 -29.14 -22.20
C LEU A 152 47.63 -27.88 -21.30
N LEU A 153 48.83 -27.37 -21.03
CA LEU A 153 49.01 -26.12 -20.29
C LEU A 153 48.42 -24.90 -21.03
N ARG A 154 48.60 -24.80 -22.35
CA ARG A 154 47.97 -23.74 -23.17
C ARG A 154 46.44 -23.84 -23.13
N GLN A 155 45.89 -25.04 -23.27
CA GLN A 155 44.44 -25.27 -23.20
C GLN A 155 43.86 -24.89 -21.83
N ILE A 156 44.53 -25.27 -20.74
CA ILE A 156 44.13 -24.89 -19.37
C ILE A 156 44.20 -23.37 -19.18
N GLN A 157 45.23 -22.70 -19.70
CA GLN A 157 45.36 -21.24 -19.65
C GLN A 157 44.25 -20.53 -20.44
N GLN A 158 43.92 -21.02 -21.64
CA GLN A 158 42.82 -20.49 -22.46
C GLN A 158 41.47 -20.67 -21.76
N GLN A 159 41.16 -21.87 -21.26
CA GLN A 159 39.93 -22.13 -20.50
C GLN A 159 39.84 -21.27 -19.22
N HIS A 160 40.96 -21.04 -18.53
CA HIS A 160 41.00 -20.17 -17.36
C HIS A 160 40.71 -18.70 -17.73
N GLN A 161 41.29 -18.21 -18.82
CA GLN A 161 41.04 -16.85 -19.35
C GLN A 161 39.59 -16.68 -19.81
N GLU A 162 39.00 -17.66 -20.49
CA GLU A 162 37.57 -17.67 -20.85
C GLU A 162 36.66 -17.59 -19.62
N VAL A 163 36.96 -18.35 -18.56
CA VAL A 163 36.18 -18.33 -17.33
C VAL A 163 36.31 -16.98 -16.61
N ILE A 164 37.52 -16.41 -16.56
CA ILE A 164 37.75 -15.06 -16.00
C ILE A 164 36.94 -14.02 -16.78
N ALA A 165 37.03 -14.00 -18.11
CA ALA A 165 36.29 -13.05 -18.95
C ALA A 165 34.78 -13.15 -18.72
N ARG A 166 34.21 -14.36 -18.78
CA ARG A 166 32.77 -14.60 -18.53
C ARG A 166 32.35 -14.19 -17.10
N SER A 167 33.22 -14.38 -16.10
CA SER A 167 32.92 -13.90 -14.74
C SER A 167 32.97 -12.37 -14.62
N GLN A 168 33.90 -11.71 -15.31
CA GLN A 168 34.03 -10.25 -15.31
C GLN A 168 32.86 -9.59 -16.05
N GLU A 169 32.42 -10.17 -17.16
CA GLU A 169 31.19 -9.78 -17.88
C GLU A 169 29.95 -9.88 -16.97
N GLN A 170 29.81 -11.00 -16.24
CA GLN A 170 28.71 -11.20 -15.30
C GLN A 170 28.76 -10.25 -14.11
N GLU A 171 29.94 -10.01 -13.53
CA GLU A 171 30.12 -9.01 -12.48
C GLU A 171 29.81 -7.59 -12.97
N ALA A 172 30.21 -7.22 -14.19
CA ALA A 172 29.90 -5.91 -14.78
C ALA A 172 28.39 -5.73 -14.95
N ALA A 173 27.71 -6.70 -15.58
CA ALA A 173 26.26 -6.66 -15.77
C ALA A 173 25.49 -6.61 -14.43
N LEU A 174 25.97 -7.31 -13.39
CA LEU A 174 25.38 -7.24 -12.05
C LEU A 174 25.65 -5.90 -11.35
N ARG A 175 26.84 -5.31 -11.52
CA ARG A 175 27.15 -3.95 -11.01
C ARG A 175 26.27 -2.89 -11.67
N GLU A 176 26.06 -2.98 -12.99
CA GLU A 176 25.14 -2.09 -13.72
C GLU A 176 23.70 -2.22 -13.22
N GLN A 177 23.21 -3.45 -13.01
CA GLN A 177 21.87 -3.68 -12.45
C GLN A 177 21.73 -3.17 -11.02
N LEU A 178 22.77 -3.30 -10.18
CA LEU A 178 22.77 -2.73 -8.83
C LEU A 178 22.69 -1.20 -8.87
N LEU A 179 23.54 -0.54 -9.67
CA LEU A 179 23.53 0.91 -9.82
C LEU A 179 22.19 1.44 -10.37
N GLN A 180 21.56 0.73 -11.32
CA GLN A 180 20.22 1.04 -11.79
C GLN A 180 19.17 0.96 -10.67
N LYS A 181 19.24 -0.08 -9.82
CA LYS A 181 18.31 -0.26 -8.70
C LYS A 181 18.56 0.72 -7.55
N GLU A 182 19.80 1.08 -7.29
CA GLU A 182 20.17 2.15 -6.35
C GLU A 182 19.64 3.51 -6.83
N ALA A 183 19.75 3.82 -8.12
CA ALA A 183 19.17 5.02 -8.71
C ALA A 183 17.62 5.03 -8.68
N GLU A 184 16.97 3.90 -8.95
CA GLU A 184 15.52 3.74 -8.79
C GLU A 184 15.09 3.96 -7.32
N LEU A 185 15.81 3.39 -6.36
CA LEU A 185 15.52 3.55 -4.93
C LEU A 185 15.74 4.99 -4.46
N ALA A 186 16.82 5.65 -4.87
CA ALA A 186 17.10 7.04 -4.54
C ALA A 186 16.04 8.00 -5.12
N ARG A 187 15.57 7.73 -6.36
CA ARG A 187 14.43 8.44 -6.94
C ARG A 187 13.16 8.22 -6.10
N LEU A 188 12.82 6.98 -5.80
CA LEU A 188 11.61 6.64 -5.02
C LEU A 188 11.66 7.22 -3.60
N SER A 189 12.82 7.31 -2.94
CA SER A 189 12.92 8.01 -1.64
C SER A 189 12.65 9.51 -1.77
N SER A 190 13.13 10.17 -2.83
CA SER A 190 12.83 11.59 -3.07
C SER A 190 11.34 11.84 -3.37
N GLU A 191 10.69 10.95 -4.13
CA GLU A 191 9.25 11.00 -4.39
C GLU A 191 8.43 10.78 -3.09
N LEU A 192 8.85 9.83 -2.24
CA LEU A 192 8.26 9.62 -0.92
C LEU A 192 8.48 10.82 0.02
N GLU A 193 9.59 11.53 -0.09
CA GLU A 193 9.88 12.72 0.72
C GLU A 193 9.00 13.92 0.33
N GLY A 194 8.85 14.22 -0.96
CA GLY A 194 7.86 15.20 -1.41
C GLY A 194 6.42 14.84 -0.99
N LEU A 195 6.08 13.55 -0.96
CA LEU A 195 4.77 13.10 -0.46
C LEU A 195 4.60 13.29 1.06
N ARG A 196 5.67 13.32 1.88
CA ARG A 196 5.57 13.62 3.33
C ARG A 196 5.13 15.07 3.55
N GLU A 197 5.63 16.02 2.77
CA GLU A 197 5.24 17.44 2.87
C GLU A 197 3.76 17.64 2.53
N VAL A 198 3.29 17.01 1.45
CA VAL A 198 1.86 17.03 1.06
C VAL A 198 0.97 16.39 2.14
N GLN A 199 1.44 15.32 2.80
CA GLN A 199 0.72 14.73 3.94
C GLN A 199 0.68 15.67 5.16
N ALA A 200 1.77 16.36 5.48
CA ALA A 200 1.82 17.35 6.57
C ALA A 200 0.89 18.54 6.29
N LEU A 201 0.91 19.09 5.08
CA LEU A 201 -0.02 20.15 4.65
C LEU A 201 -1.48 19.69 4.72
N LYS A 202 -1.80 18.45 4.33
CA LYS A 202 -3.15 17.87 4.47
C LYS A 202 -3.57 17.73 5.93
N GLN A 203 -2.66 17.37 6.84
CA GLN A 203 -2.93 17.32 8.28
C GLN A 203 -3.20 18.71 8.85
N GLN A 204 -2.41 19.72 8.47
CA GLN A 204 -2.64 21.13 8.85
C GLN A 204 -3.97 21.66 8.31
N GLN A 205 -4.28 21.45 7.03
CA GLN A 205 -5.55 21.88 6.44
C GLN A 205 -6.75 21.20 7.11
N THR A 206 -6.68 19.90 7.41
CA THR A 206 -7.77 19.20 8.10
C THR A 206 -7.88 19.57 9.59
N SER A 207 -6.82 20.01 10.26
CA SER A 207 -6.92 20.60 11.61
C SER A 207 -7.54 22.00 11.57
N TYR A 208 -7.18 22.83 10.58
CA TYR A 208 -7.72 24.18 10.39
C TYR A 208 -9.21 24.15 10.01
N ILE A 209 -9.63 23.26 9.10
CA ILE A 209 -11.06 23.04 8.79
C ILE A 209 -11.85 22.65 10.06
N ARG A 210 -11.27 21.82 10.94
CA ARG A 210 -11.89 21.46 12.23
C ARG A 210 -11.93 22.61 13.24
N GLN A 211 -11.05 23.61 13.13
CA GLN A 211 -11.12 24.85 13.93
C GLN A 211 -12.25 25.74 13.42
N LEU A 212 -12.26 26.05 12.11
CA LEU A 212 -13.32 26.82 11.46
C LEU A 212 -14.72 26.22 11.66
N GLN A 213 -14.85 24.89 11.65
CA GLN A 213 -16.11 24.20 11.94
C GLN A 213 -16.60 24.42 13.39
N LYS A 214 -15.70 24.53 14.37
CA LYS A 214 -16.05 24.84 15.77
C LYS A 214 -16.40 26.31 15.93
N GLU A 215 -15.66 27.21 15.30
CA GLU A 215 -15.92 28.65 15.30
C GLU A 215 -17.28 28.96 14.66
N LEU A 216 -17.59 28.32 13.53
CA LEU A 216 -18.89 28.42 12.86
C LEU A 216 -20.04 27.86 13.73
N ALA A 217 -19.84 26.73 14.41
CA ALA A 217 -20.83 26.19 15.33
C ALA A 217 -21.08 27.14 16.52
N ALA A 218 -20.02 27.64 17.16
CA ALA A 218 -20.13 28.60 18.26
C ALA A 218 -20.80 29.93 17.83
N ALA A 219 -20.50 30.43 16.63
CA ALA A 219 -21.15 31.60 16.06
C ALA A 219 -22.64 31.35 15.75
N GLN A 220 -23.01 30.14 15.29
CA GLN A 220 -24.41 29.74 15.11
C GLN A 220 -25.15 29.64 16.44
N GLU A 221 -24.54 29.04 17.48
CA GLU A 221 -25.10 28.99 18.83
C GLU A 221 -25.33 30.39 19.41
N GLN A 222 -24.35 31.30 19.29
CA GLN A 222 -24.49 32.70 19.70
C GLN A 222 -25.59 33.43 18.92
N HIS A 223 -25.66 33.25 17.60
CA HIS A 223 -26.71 33.87 16.78
C HIS A 223 -28.10 33.36 17.16
N MET A 224 -28.27 32.05 17.39
CA MET A 224 -29.52 31.47 17.86
C MET A 224 -29.92 32.02 19.24
N GLN A 225 -28.99 32.09 20.20
CA GLN A 225 -29.24 32.68 21.52
C GLN A 225 -29.65 34.16 21.43
N HIS A 226 -29.01 34.94 20.55
CA HIS A 226 -29.39 36.34 20.31
C HIS A 226 -30.78 36.46 19.66
N LEU A 227 -31.12 35.59 18.70
CA LEU A 227 -32.42 35.56 18.02
C LEU A 227 -33.54 35.16 19.00
N GLU A 228 -33.32 34.15 19.85
CA GLU A 228 -34.25 33.75 20.90
C GLU A 228 -34.44 34.84 21.95
N ALA A 229 -33.35 35.48 22.40
CA ALA A 229 -33.42 36.61 23.34
C ALA A 229 -34.17 37.81 22.74
N ALA A 230 -33.94 38.13 21.46
CA ALA A 230 -34.66 39.18 20.75
C ALA A 230 -36.16 38.84 20.58
N LYS A 231 -36.49 37.60 20.23
CA LYS A 231 -37.87 37.11 20.15
C LYS A 231 -38.60 37.19 21.50
N ILE A 232 -37.92 36.83 22.60
CA ILE A 232 -38.48 36.94 23.96
C ILE A 232 -38.72 38.40 24.35
N ARG A 233 -37.83 39.33 23.98
CA ARG A 233 -38.00 40.78 24.19
C ARG A 233 -39.19 41.32 23.40
N ALA A 234 -39.23 41.10 22.09
CA ALA A 234 -40.32 41.55 21.23
C ALA A 234 -41.69 40.99 21.65
N LEU A 235 -41.77 39.76 22.16
CA LEU A 235 -43.02 39.20 22.70
C LEU A 235 -43.43 39.86 24.03
N ARG A 236 -42.48 40.23 24.90
CA ARG A 236 -42.77 40.98 26.15
C ARG A 236 -43.20 42.41 25.85
N GLU A 237 -42.51 43.08 24.93
CA GLU A 237 -42.83 44.42 24.45
C GLU A 237 -44.23 44.46 23.81
N LYS A 238 -44.57 43.46 22.98
CA LYS A 238 -45.93 43.30 22.43
C LYS A 238 -46.97 43.12 23.54
N ILE A 239 -46.73 42.27 24.53
CA ILE A 239 -47.68 42.05 25.64
C ILE A 239 -47.87 43.32 26.48
N ALA A 240 -46.80 44.11 26.71
CA ALA A 240 -46.91 45.40 27.37
C ALA A 240 -47.76 46.39 26.55
N GLN A 241 -47.50 46.51 25.24
CA GLN A 241 -48.27 47.37 24.34
C GLN A 241 -49.75 46.95 24.24
N GLU A 242 -50.04 45.65 24.23
CA GLU A 242 -51.43 45.14 24.27
C GLU A 242 -52.13 45.44 25.60
N GLN A 243 -51.39 45.51 26.72
CA GLN A 243 -51.92 45.92 28.02
C GLN A 243 -52.12 47.43 28.14
N GLU A 244 -51.18 48.23 27.62
CA GLU A 244 -51.26 49.70 27.57
C GLU A 244 -52.43 50.15 26.70
N ALA A 245 -52.53 49.64 25.45
CA ALA A 245 -53.65 49.91 24.56
C ALA A 245 -54.99 49.40 25.12
N GLY A 246 -54.98 48.28 25.86
CA GLY A 246 -56.16 47.79 26.59
C GLY A 246 -56.64 48.80 27.64
N GLN A 247 -55.74 49.33 28.46
CA GLN A 247 -56.06 50.35 29.47
C GLN A 247 -56.53 51.66 28.85
N GLU A 248 -55.94 52.10 27.73
CA GLU A 248 -56.41 53.27 26.98
C GLU A 248 -57.85 53.06 26.44
N VAL A 249 -58.14 51.90 25.86
CA VAL A 249 -59.48 51.56 25.36
C VAL A 249 -60.49 51.44 26.50
N GLU A 250 -60.14 50.86 27.65
CA GLU A 250 -60.99 50.83 28.85
C GLU A 250 -61.26 52.24 29.39
N GLY A 251 -60.25 53.11 29.46
CA GLY A 251 -60.38 54.50 29.89
C GLY A 251 -61.29 55.31 28.95
N LEU A 252 -61.12 55.16 27.64
CA LEU A 252 -62.00 55.77 26.63
C LEU A 252 -63.42 55.22 26.71
N ALA A 253 -63.60 53.90 26.93
CA ALA A 253 -64.91 53.30 27.10
C ALA A 253 -65.63 53.84 28.34
N GLN A 254 -64.93 54.05 29.46
CA GLN A 254 -65.48 54.69 30.66
C GLN A 254 -65.88 56.16 30.39
N GLN A 255 -65.06 56.93 29.66
CA GLN A 255 -65.41 58.30 29.27
C GLN A 255 -66.66 58.34 28.37
N VAL A 256 -66.75 57.46 27.37
CA VAL A 256 -67.92 57.34 26.49
C VAL A 256 -69.17 56.92 27.26
N GLN A 257 -69.05 56.02 28.26
CA GLN A 257 -70.16 55.68 29.16
C GLN A 257 -70.62 56.88 29.99
N GLN A 258 -69.70 57.67 30.55
CA GLN A 258 -70.04 58.88 31.31
C GLN A 258 -70.75 59.92 30.44
N LEU A 259 -70.24 60.17 29.23
CA LEU A 259 -70.87 61.08 28.26
C LEU A 259 -72.26 60.56 27.83
N ALA A 260 -72.42 59.26 27.58
CA ALA A 260 -73.71 58.66 27.25
C ALA A 260 -74.72 58.81 28.40
N LEU A 261 -74.30 58.64 29.65
CA LEU A 261 -75.15 58.87 30.83
C LEU A 261 -75.54 60.35 30.97
N GLN A 262 -74.63 61.29 30.71
CA GLN A 262 -74.92 62.73 30.69
C GLN A 262 -75.96 63.07 29.61
N CYS A 263 -75.74 62.65 28.37
CA CYS A 263 -76.69 62.84 27.25
C CYS A 263 -78.08 62.23 27.56
N LEU A 264 -78.12 61.04 28.17
CA LEU A 264 -79.38 60.42 28.60
C LEU A 264 -80.07 61.20 29.73
N GLN A 265 -79.31 61.77 30.66
CA GLN A 265 -79.83 62.61 31.74
C GLN A 265 -80.38 63.94 31.22
N GLU A 266 -79.69 64.59 30.28
CA GLU A 266 -80.15 65.81 29.60
C GLU A 266 -81.41 65.55 28.75
N HIS A 267 -81.44 64.44 28.00
CA HIS A 267 -82.62 64.02 27.25
C HIS A 267 -83.81 63.71 28.17
N SER A 268 -83.58 63.00 29.27
CA SER A 268 -84.62 62.74 30.29
C SER A 268 -85.16 64.04 30.89
N GLN A 269 -84.30 65.00 31.21
CA GLN A 269 -84.71 66.31 31.73
C GLN A 269 -85.54 67.11 30.72
N THR A 270 -85.12 67.19 29.45
CA THR A 270 -85.86 67.92 28.40
C THR A 270 -87.21 67.27 28.11
N VAL A 271 -87.28 65.92 28.03
CA VAL A 271 -88.56 65.19 27.94
C VAL A 271 -89.44 65.43 29.17
N CYS A 272 -88.87 65.52 30.38
CA CYS A 272 -89.60 65.89 31.59
C CYS A 272 -90.09 67.36 31.61
N GLN A 273 -89.40 68.29 30.95
CA GLN A 273 -89.85 69.68 30.80
C GLN A 273 -91.02 69.76 29.80
N GLN A 274 -90.87 69.16 28.61
CA GLN A 274 -91.93 69.05 27.60
C GLN A 274 -93.19 68.38 28.17
N ASN A 275 -93.05 67.31 28.96
CA ASN A 275 -94.18 66.67 29.64
C ASN A 275 -94.86 67.56 30.69
N LYS A 276 -94.16 68.51 31.31
CA LYS A 276 -94.77 69.51 32.21
C LYS A 276 -95.51 70.59 31.41
N GLU A 277 -95.01 70.96 30.24
CA GLU A 277 -95.60 71.96 29.35
C GLU A 277 -96.88 71.43 28.70
N LEU A 278 -96.83 70.25 28.05
CA LEU A 278 -98.00 69.54 27.53
C LEU A 278 -99.07 69.33 28.62
N LYS A 279 -98.67 69.03 29.87
CA LYS A 279 -99.62 68.96 31.00
C LYS A 279 -100.27 70.31 31.32
N LYS A 280 -99.53 71.44 31.29
CA LYS A 280 -100.12 72.79 31.46
C LYS A 280 -101.10 73.09 30.34
N GLU A 281 -100.75 72.80 29.09
CA GLU A 281 -101.60 73.02 27.92
C GLU A 281 -102.90 72.20 28.01
N LEU A 282 -102.79 70.91 28.35
CA LEU A 282 -103.96 70.06 28.61
C LEU A 282 -104.86 70.62 29.72
N HIS A 283 -104.30 71.12 30.83
CA HIS A 283 -105.09 71.78 31.88
C HIS A 283 -105.79 73.06 31.37
N GLN A 284 -105.11 73.88 30.56
CA GLN A 284 -105.73 75.06 29.95
C GLN A 284 -106.85 74.68 28.97
N LEU A 285 -106.67 73.63 28.17
CA LEU A 285 -107.69 73.12 27.26
C LEU A 285 -108.89 72.54 28.02
N VAL A 286 -108.67 71.77 29.08
CA VAL A 286 -109.73 71.29 29.99
C VAL A 286 -110.50 72.46 30.63
N GLN A 287 -109.81 73.50 31.12
CA GLN A 287 -110.47 74.69 31.66
C GLN A 287 -111.26 75.47 30.60
N ARG A 288 -110.78 75.55 29.35
CA ARG A 288 -111.53 76.13 28.22
C ARG A 288 -112.79 75.31 27.92
N VAL A 289 -112.68 73.98 27.89
CA VAL A 289 -113.83 73.08 27.69
C VAL A 289 -114.83 73.19 28.85
N GLN A 290 -114.38 73.24 30.10
CA GLN A 290 -115.24 73.44 31.27
C GLN A 290 -116.00 74.78 31.21
N LYS A 291 -115.31 75.88 30.88
CA LYS A 291 -115.97 77.19 30.66
C LYS A 291 -116.98 77.13 29.52
N LEU A 292 -116.67 76.46 28.40
CA LEU A 292 -117.62 76.26 27.31
C LEU A 292 -118.82 75.39 27.72
N GLN A 293 -118.63 74.39 28.59
CA GLN A 293 -119.72 73.60 29.19
C GLN A 293 -120.58 74.45 30.14
N GLU A 294 -119.97 75.30 30.97
CA GLU A 294 -120.71 76.28 31.77
C GLU A 294 -121.52 77.24 30.90
N HIS A 295 -120.92 77.81 29.85
CA HIS A 295 -121.63 78.68 28.91
C HIS A 295 -122.77 77.94 28.20
N LYS A 296 -122.57 76.67 27.79
CA LYS A 296 -123.63 75.81 27.26
C LYS A 296 -124.76 75.60 28.28
N HIS A 297 -124.45 75.30 29.54
CA HIS A 297 -125.46 75.16 30.60
C HIS A 297 -126.16 76.48 30.94
N ARG A 298 -125.48 77.64 30.88
CA ARG A 298 -126.11 78.96 31.04
C ARG A 298 -127.07 79.24 29.89
N LEU A 299 -126.66 78.98 28.63
CA LEU A 299 -127.53 79.08 27.45
C LEU A 299 -128.72 78.12 27.52
N GLN A 300 -128.52 76.88 27.98
CA GLN A 300 -129.63 75.93 28.23
C GLN A 300 -130.59 76.44 29.30
N LYS A 301 -130.09 76.98 30.42
CA LYS A 301 -130.94 77.61 31.45
C LYS A 301 -131.65 78.86 30.95
N GLN A 302 -131.02 79.68 30.10
CA GLN A 302 -131.65 80.82 29.45
C GLN A 302 -132.74 80.38 28.47
N LEU A 303 -132.53 79.30 27.71
CA LEU A 303 -133.57 78.68 26.88
C LEU A 303 -134.72 78.14 27.75
N GLU A 304 -134.45 77.45 28.85
CA GLU A 304 -135.49 77.02 29.79
C GLU A 304 -136.23 78.21 30.44
N GLN A 305 -135.53 79.31 30.75
CA GLN A 305 -136.14 80.53 31.27
C GLN A 305 -137.03 81.19 30.21
N LEU A 306 -136.58 81.30 28.97
CA LEU A 306 -137.40 81.77 27.85
C LEU A 306 -138.60 80.85 27.58
N TRP A 307 -138.46 79.52 27.72
CA TRP A 307 -139.58 78.58 27.66
C TRP A 307 -140.57 78.78 28.82
N ARG A 308 -140.09 79.02 30.05
CA ARG A 308 -140.93 79.35 31.21
C ARG A 308 -141.62 80.71 31.05
N GLU A 309 -140.92 81.72 30.57
CA GLU A 309 -141.45 83.06 30.30
C GLU A 309 -142.47 83.02 29.15
N HIS A 310 -142.20 82.26 28.09
CA HIS A 310 -143.15 82.05 26.99
C HIS A 310 -144.39 81.27 27.47
N GLY A 311 -144.22 80.26 28.33
CA GLY A 311 -145.32 79.60 29.04
C GLY A 311 -146.12 80.57 29.90
N CYS A 312 -145.48 81.37 30.75
CA CYS A 312 -146.15 82.38 31.57
C CYS A 312 -146.79 83.51 30.74
N LEU A 313 -146.28 83.82 29.55
CA LEU A 313 -146.93 84.75 28.60
C LEU A 313 -148.16 84.11 27.94
N GLN A 314 -148.13 82.80 27.66
CA GLN A 314 -149.32 82.04 27.23
C GLN A 314 -150.35 81.94 28.38
N ASP A 315 -149.92 81.69 29.63
CA ASP A 315 -150.80 81.70 30.81
C ASP A 315 -151.38 83.10 31.07
N LEU A 316 -150.59 84.17 30.91
CA LEU A 316 -151.08 85.54 31.00
C LEU A 316 -152.04 85.89 29.86
N ALA A 317 -151.83 85.38 28.65
CA ALA A 317 -152.82 85.50 27.56
C ALA A 317 -154.11 84.74 27.90
N TYR A 318 -154.01 83.54 28.49
CA TYR A 318 -155.13 82.72 28.92
C TYR A 318 -155.92 83.36 30.07
N LEU A 319 -155.25 83.96 31.05
CA LEU A 319 -155.85 84.71 32.16
C LEU A 319 -156.43 86.06 31.71
N ARG A 320 -155.79 86.75 30.76
CA ARG A 320 -156.34 87.95 30.11
C ARG A 320 -157.63 87.62 29.37
N GLY A 321 -157.67 86.47 28.67
CA GLY A 321 -158.88 85.92 28.05
C GLY A 321 -160.00 85.58 29.04
N ARG A 322 -159.67 85.15 30.27
CA ARG A 322 -160.67 84.91 31.35
C ARG A 322 -161.26 86.20 31.94
N LEU A 323 -160.55 87.33 31.86
CA LEU A 323 -161.03 88.62 32.40
C LEU A 323 -161.62 89.57 31.33
N SER A 324 -161.43 89.29 30.03
CA SER A 324 -162.04 90.04 28.92
C SER A 324 -163.34 89.42 28.39
N GLY A 325 -164.16 88.84 29.26
CA GLY A 325 -165.37 88.07 28.92
C GLY A 325 -166.57 88.88 28.37
N ARG A 326 -166.36 89.92 27.53
CA ARG A 326 -167.47 90.59 26.83
C ARG A 326 -167.10 91.38 25.55
N ALA A 327 -166.36 90.77 24.61
CA ALA A 327 -166.40 91.18 23.19
C ALA A 327 -166.01 90.01 22.27
N SER A 328 -166.64 89.96 21.09
CA SER A 328 -166.31 89.05 19.96
C SER A 328 -164.81 89.13 19.60
N GLY A 329 -164.14 88.09 19.10
CA GLY A 329 -164.63 86.86 18.49
C GLY A 329 -164.13 86.77 17.03
N LEU A 330 -164.04 85.56 16.47
CA LEU A 330 -163.39 85.18 15.19
C LEU A 330 -161.85 85.07 15.22
N VAL A 331 -161.18 84.30 14.35
CA VAL A 331 -161.45 82.91 13.87
C VAL A 331 -160.20 82.40 13.10
N TRP A 332 -159.72 81.17 13.39
CA TRP A 332 -158.81 80.34 12.55
C TRP A 332 -157.48 81.01 12.03
N GLN A 333 -156.51 80.38 11.35
CA GLN A 333 -156.10 78.97 11.27
C GLN A 333 -154.57 78.81 11.12
N GLU A 334 -154.08 77.67 11.59
CA GLU A 334 -152.98 76.80 11.07
C GLU A 334 -152.11 77.28 9.89
N GLU A 335 -150.78 77.28 10.10
CA GLU A 335 -149.83 76.30 9.54
C GLU A 335 -148.65 76.07 10.51
#